data_AF-A0A941UWZ5-F1
#
_entry.id   AF-A0A941UWZ5-F1
#
_cell.length_a   1.000
_cell.length_b   1.000
_cell.length_c   1.000
_cell.angle_alpha   90.00
_cell.angle_beta   90.00
_cell.angle_gamma   90.00
#
_symmetry.space_group_name_H-M   'P 1'
#
loop_
_entity.id
_entity.type
_entity.pdbx_description
1 polymer ?
#
loop_
_entity_poly.entity_id
_entity_poly.type
_entity_poly.pdbx_seq_one_letter_code
_entity_poly.pdbx_strand_id
1 'polypeptide(L)'
;MIGAGIRSGLRQEGSTVDWVRDGDAAKLATATNDYDAILLDLELPGKTGLELLAQWRRKQNTLPILSMTARDSVEVHIHALRRKIGSELVCNVRRVG
;
A
#
# COMPACT_ATOMS: atom_id res chain seq x y z
N MET A 1 -10.85 -1.57 11.16
CA MET A 1 -10.40 -0.91 12.42
C MET A 1 -8.89 -0.65 12.46
N ILE A 2 -8.06 -1.40 11.72
CA ILE A 2 -6.59 -1.28 11.74
C ILE A 2 -6.08 0.05 11.16
N GLY A 3 -6.63 0.52 10.02
CA GLY A 3 -6.15 1.76 9.38
C GLY A 3 -6.30 3.04 10.22
N ALA A 4 -7.28 3.10 11.12
CA ALA A 4 -7.47 4.26 12.00
C ALA A 4 -6.40 4.34 13.10
N GLY A 5 -5.96 3.18 13.64
CA GLY A 5 -4.90 3.12 14.65
C GLY A 5 -3.54 3.53 14.09
N ILE A 6 -3.21 3.05 12.89
CA ILE A 6 -1.96 3.41 12.20
C ILE A 6 -1.92 4.91 11.89
N ARG A 7 -3.02 5.47 11.37
CA ARG A 7 -3.13 6.91 11.13
C ARG A 7 -2.90 7.73 12.40
N SER A 8 -3.46 7.29 13.52
CA SER A 8 -3.29 7.97 14.80
C SER A 8 -1.84 7.91 15.30
N GLY A 9 -1.17 6.76 15.16
CA GLY A 9 0.24 6.60 15.51
C GLY A 9 1.16 7.48 14.67
N LEU A 10 1.04 7.40 13.35
CA LEU A 10 1.86 8.19 12.42
C LEU A 10 1.69 9.70 12.63
N ARG A 11 0.48 10.17 12.91
CA ARG A 11 0.24 11.60 13.22
C ARG A 11 0.86 12.03 14.54
N GLN A 12 0.87 11.16 15.55
CA GLN A 12 1.55 11.44 16.83
C GLN A 12 3.07 11.54 16.66
N GLU A 13 3.63 10.80 15.72
CA GLU A 13 5.05 10.89 15.35
C GLU A 13 5.37 12.09 14.43
N GLY A 14 4.39 12.96 14.16
CA GLY A 14 4.58 14.18 13.35
C GLY A 14 4.45 13.96 11.84
N SER A 15 4.02 12.77 11.39
CA SER A 15 3.81 12.51 9.97
C SER A 15 2.49 13.12 9.47
N THR A 16 2.51 13.68 8.26
CA THR A 16 1.29 14.11 7.56
C THR A 16 0.65 12.89 6.89
N VAL A 17 -0.60 12.60 7.23
CA VAL A 17 -1.31 11.40 6.74
C VAL A 17 -2.60 11.79 6.04
N ASP A 18 -2.62 11.53 4.73
CA ASP A 18 -3.80 11.56 3.89
C ASP A 18 -4.41 10.16 3.80
N TRP A 19 -5.66 10.04 4.27
CA TRP A 19 -6.35 8.76 4.32
C TRP A 19 -7.45 8.71 3.27
N VAL A 20 -7.20 7.95 2.21
CA VAL A 20 -8.17 7.65 1.14
C VAL A 20 -8.73 6.25 1.32
N ARG A 21 -9.98 6.03 0.93
CA ARG A 21 -10.69 4.74 1.08
C ARG A 21 -11.11 4.12 -0.24
N ASP A 22 -10.81 4.78 -1.35
CA ASP A 22 -11.09 4.31 -2.71
C ASP A 22 -9.87 4.50 -3.60
N GLY A 23 -9.78 3.69 -4.64
CA GLY A 23 -8.62 3.66 -5.52
C GLY A 23 -8.49 4.86 -6.45
N ASP A 24 -9.58 5.56 -6.77
CA ASP A 24 -9.52 6.71 -7.67
C ASP A 24 -9.04 7.97 -6.93
N ALA A 25 -9.47 8.15 -5.68
CA ALA A 25 -8.90 9.12 -4.75
C ALA A 25 -7.41 8.86 -4.50
N ALA A 26 -6.99 7.59 -4.36
CA ALA A 26 -5.57 7.26 -4.22
C ALA A 26 -4.75 7.64 -5.47
N LYS A 27 -5.29 7.42 -6.68
CA LYS A 27 -4.64 7.85 -7.92
C LYS A 27 -4.56 9.36 -8.03
N LEU A 28 -5.63 10.06 -7.66
CA LEU A 28 -5.65 11.52 -7.71
C LEU A 28 -4.62 12.09 -6.73
N ALA A 29 -4.65 11.64 -5.47
CA ALA A 29 -3.72 12.08 -4.43
C ALA A 29 -2.25 11.88 -4.85
N THR A 30 -1.90 10.68 -5.33
CA THR A 30 -0.54 10.37 -5.78
C THR A 30 -0.13 11.07 -7.08
N ALA A 31 -1.07 11.69 -7.80
CA ALA A 31 -0.78 12.50 -8.99
C ALA A 31 -0.68 14.00 -8.69
N THR A 32 -1.30 14.46 -7.59
CA THR A 32 -1.32 15.89 -7.20
C THR A 32 -0.33 16.22 -6.10
N ASN A 33 0.09 15.24 -5.30
CA ASN A 33 0.92 15.44 -4.13
C ASN A 33 2.12 14.48 -4.16
N ASP A 34 3.26 14.97 -3.67
CA ASP A 34 4.41 14.15 -3.40
C ASP A 34 4.26 13.50 -2.01
N TYR A 35 4.49 12.19 -1.96
CA TYR A 35 4.50 11.41 -0.73
C TYR A 35 5.84 10.73 -0.56
N ASP A 36 6.21 10.40 0.67
CA ASP A 36 7.43 9.62 0.96
C ASP A 36 7.16 8.11 0.93
N ALA A 37 5.93 7.69 1.23
CA ALA A 37 5.50 6.30 1.20
C ALA A 37 3.96 6.17 1.12
N ILE A 38 3.50 4.99 0.69
CA ILE A 38 2.08 4.61 0.71
C ILE A 38 1.90 3.37 1.58
N LEU A 39 0.93 3.42 2.50
CA LEU A 39 0.35 2.22 3.10
C LEU A 39 -0.90 1.81 2.31
N LEU A 40 -0.85 0.63 1.70
CA LEU A 40 -1.88 0.14 0.80
C LEU A 40 -2.55 -1.10 1.38
N ASP A 41 -3.85 -1.02 1.63
CA ASP A 41 -4.66 -2.18 1.96
C ASP A 41 -5.00 -2.94 0.66
N LEU A 42 -4.63 -4.22 0.59
CA LEU A 42 -4.89 -5.05 -0.59
C LEU A 42 -6.33 -5.60 -0.63
N GLU A 43 -7.01 -5.63 0.51
CA GLU A 43 -8.36 -6.19 0.67
C GLU A 43 -9.48 -5.15 0.47
N LEU A 44 -9.16 -4.01 -0.18
CA LEU A 44 -10.14 -2.99 -0.49
C LEU A 44 -11.28 -3.54 -1.39
N PRO A 45 -12.56 -3.34 -1.01
CA PRO A 45 -13.68 -3.71 -1.87
C PRO A 45 -13.72 -2.83 -3.12
N GLY A 46 -13.94 -3.43 -4.30
CA GLY A 46 -14.06 -2.74 -5.59
C GLY A 46 -12.81 -2.87 -6.45
N LYS A 47 -11.93 -1.85 -6.44
CA LYS A 47 -10.59 -1.94 -7.07
C LYS A 47 -9.63 -2.56 -6.07
N THR A 48 -9.08 -3.72 -6.43
CA THR A 48 -8.14 -4.40 -5.53
C THR A 48 -6.88 -3.54 -5.39
N GLY A 49 -6.32 -3.41 -4.17
CA GLY A 49 -5.07 -2.66 -3.99
C GLY A 49 -3.95 -3.15 -4.92
N LEU A 50 -4.00 -4.43 -5.30
CA LEU A 50 -3.14 -5.04 -6.31
C LEU A 50 -3.21 -4.37 -7.69
N GLU A 51 -4.37 -3.90 -8.13
CA GLU A 51 -4.52 -3.19 -9.41
C GLU A 51 -3.88 -1.81 -9.38
N LEU A 52 -4.01 -1.08 -8.27
CA LEU A 52 -3.36 0.21 -8.06
C LEU A 52 -1.84 0.06 -8.07
N LEU A 53 -1.34 -0.91 -7.30
CA LEU A 53 0.08 -1.22 -7.24
C LEU A 53 0.64 -1.59 -8.61
N ALA A 54 -0.04 -2.46 -9.35
CA ALA A 54 0.36 -2.84 -10.71
C ALA A 54 0.37 -1.62 -11.65
N GLN A 55 -0.62 -0.73 -11.56
CA GLN A 55 -0.66 0.48 -12.38
C GLN A 55 0.49 1.44 -12.05
N TRP A 56 0.77 1.69 -10.78
CA TRP A 56 1.88 2.55 -10.36
C TRP A 56 3.23 2.01 -10.81
N ARG A 57 3.46 0.69 -10.68
CA ARG A 57 4.71 0.06 -11.14
C ARG A 57 4.86 0.08 -12.66
N ARG A 58 3.78 -0.12 -13.43
CA ARG A 58 3.80 0.05 -14.90
C ARG A 58 4.15 1.48 -15.33
N LYS A 59 3.75 2.47 -14.56
CA LYS A 59 4.10 3.88 -14.77
C LYS A 59 5.50 4.24 -14.24
N GLN A 60 6.30 3.26 -13.83
CA GLN A 60 7.62 3.45 -13.23
C GLN A 60 7.61 4.36 -11.98
N ASN A 61 6.48 4.42 -11.28
CA ASN A 61 6.42 5.12 -10.00
C ASN A 61 7.26 4.36 -8.97
N THR A 62 8.30 5.00 -8.46
CA THR A 62 9.28 4.46 -7.50
C THR A 62 8.88 4.66 -6.05
N LEU A 63 7.74 5.31 -5.79
CA LEU A 63 7.24 5.56 -4.45
C LEU A 63 7.19 4.25 -3.65
N PRO A 64 7.79 4.20 -2.45
CA PRO A 64 7.73 3.05 -1.57
C PRO A 64 6.29 2.71 -1.20
N ILE A 65 5.90 1.45 -1.34
CA ILE A 65 4.54 0.98 -1.02
C ILE A 65 4.65 -0.17 -0.03
N LEU A 66 4.08 0.02 1.17
CA LEU A 66 3.89 -1.01 2.17
C LEU A 66 2.49 -1.58 2.03
N SER A 67 2.38 -2.83 1.60
CA SER A 67 1.09 -3.50 1.49
C SER A 67 0.68 -4.13 2.82
N MET A 68 -0.56 -3.88 3.24
CA MET A 68 -1.17 -4.49 4.42
C MET A 68 -2.23 -5.51 4.00
N THR A 69 -2.22 -6.67 4.63
CA THR A 69 -3.28 -7.70 4.53
C THR A 69 -3.64 -8.17 5.93
N ALA A 70 -4.92 -8.48 6.16
CA ALA A 70 -5.45 -8.84 7.46
C ALA A 70 -5.54 -10.37 7.67
N ARG A 71 -5.13 -11.20 6.70
CA ARG A 71 -5.26 -12.66 6.79
C ARG A 71 -3.97 -13.44 6.61
N ASP A 72 -3.92 -14.59 7.26
CA ASP A 72 -2.91 -15.68 7.27
C ASP A 72 -2.51 -16.26 5.88
N SER A 73 -2.81 -15.56 4.79
CA SER A 73 -2.43 -15.90 3.43
C SER A 73 -1.32 -14.98 2.88
N VAL A 74 -0.50 -14.42 3.78
CA VAL A 74 0.66 -13.57 3.45
C VAL A 74 1.49 -14.21 2.33
N GLU A 75 1.71 -15.53 2.37
CA GLU A 75 2.42 -16.24 1.30
C GLU A 75 1.71 -16.20 -0.06
N VAL A 76 0.39 -16.39 -0.10
CA VAL A 76 -0.39 -16.35 -1.36
C VAL A 76 -0.34 -14.93 -1.96
N HIS A 77 -0.41 -13.91 -1.11
CA HIS A 77 -0.33 -12.51 -1.52
C HIS A 77 1.07 -12.12 -2.00
N ILE A 78 2.13 -12.52 -1.30
CA ILE A 78 3.51 -12.33 -1.74
C ILE A 78 3.73 -13.00 -3.08
N HIS A 79 3.22 -14.21 -3.27
CA HIS A 79 3.36 -14.96 -4.51
C HIS A 79 2.61 -14.26 -5.68
N ALA A 80 1.43 -13.70 -5.41
CA ALA A 80 0.70 -12.89 -6.38
C ALA A 80 1.42 -11.57 -6.72
N LEU A 81 1.98 -10.89 -5.72
CA LEU A 81 2.76 -9.66 -5.88
C LEU A 81 4.02 -9.91 -6.73
N ARG A 82 4.82 -10.92 -6.38
CA ARG A 82 6.01 -11.31 -7.15
C ARG A 82 5.68 -11.59 -8.62
N ARG A 83 4.55 -12.25 -8.90
CA ARG A 83 4.09 -12.49 -10.27
C ARG A 83 3.67 -11.23 -11.04
N LYS A 84 3.17 -10.20 -10.36
CA LYS A 84 2.63 -8.99 -11.01
C LYS A 84 3.65 -7.86 -11.16
N ILE A 85 4.58 -7.72 -10.22
CA ILE A 85 5.47 -6.55 -10.13
C ILE A 85 6.96 -6.88 -10.04
N GLY A 86 7.36 -8.16 -10.15
CA GLY A 86 8.75 -8.58 -9.97
C GLY A 86 9.09 -8.87 -8.50
N SER A 87 10.04 -9.78 -8.27
CA SER A 87 10.40 -10.25 -6.93
C SER A 87 11.35 -9.32 -6.18
N GLU A 88 12.10 -8.50 -6.91
CA GLU A 88 13.08 -7.53 -6.43
C GLU A 88 12.43 -6.32 -5.75
N LEU A 89 11.16 -6.05 -6.03
CA LEU A 89 10.39 -4.94 -5.46
C LEU A 89 9.52 -5.36 -4.26
N VAL A 90 9.60 -6.62 -3.82
CA VAL A 90 8.79 -7.18 -2.73
C VAL A 90 9.69 -7.56 -1.55
N CYS A 91 9.83 -6.65 -0.59
CA CYS A 91 10.50 -6.92 0.68
C CYS A 91 9.50 -7.43 1.73
N ASN A 92 9.75 -8.61 2.28
CA ASN A 92 8.97 -9.13 3.42
C ASN A 92 9.54 -8.62 4.74
N VAL A 93 8.75 -7.83 5.48
CA VAL A 93 9.08 -7.48 6.86
C VAL A 93 8.29 -8.42 7.78
N ARG A 94 8.95 -9.46 8.30
CA ARG A 94 8.32 -10.49 9.16
C ARG A 94 8.26 -10.12 10.64
N ARG A 95 8.56 -8.87 11.02
CA ARG A 95 8.57 -8.43 12.42
C ARG A 95 8.27 -6.94 12.50
N VAL A 96 7.03 -6.60 12.86
CA VAL A 96 6.73 -5.35 13.56
C VAL A 96 6.43 -5.83 14.97
N GLY A 97 7.25 -5.41 15.93
CA GLY A 97 7.15 -5.85 17.33
C GLY A 97 5.79 -5.55 17.94
#